data_AF-A0A966TEE3-F1
#
_entry.id   AF-A0A966TEE3-F1
#
_cell.length_a   1.000
_cell.length_b   1.000
_cell.length_c   1.000
_cell.angle_alpha   90.00
_cell.angle_beta   90.00
_cell.angle_gamma   90.00
#
_symmetry.space_group_name_H-M   'P 1'
#
loop_
_entity.id
_entity.type
_entity.pdbx_description
1 polymer ?
#
loop_
_entity_poly.entity_id
_entity_poly.type
_entity_poly.pdbx_seq_one_letter_code
_entity_poly.pdbx_strand_id
1 'polypeptide(L)'
;MSANDASPLFFSALLARSSANINASTTVKVGSAGSLVGVWPVALCESHPSILNWKNSGFSLTTNYTITLQTGPKNCGGNVGGNWGVLDFNGGANSTRETIAWVQNGYNDALDVGDTVLGSPGGLTSSIGIETMIGKTVLIALFDQALASGSNANYRITGFVRSVLIGARLTGAAASRSLTVRFETAMVDRPSASVGSGSNFGITTWAICAYDNKGAC
;
A
#
# COMPACT_ATOMS: atom_id res chain seq x y z
N MET A 1 -16.27 10.01 17.35
CA MET A 1 -16.28 11.42 17.83
C MET A 1 -17.72 11.90 17.85
N SER A 2 -18.08 12.80 18.78
CA SER A 2 -19.43 13.38 18.83
C SER A 2 -19.35 14.89 18.96
N ALA A 3 -20.15 15.60 18.17
CA ALA A 3 -20.35 17.04 18.30
C ALA A 3 -21.78 17.29 18.77
N ASN A 4 -21.95 18.28 19.65
CA ASN A 4 -23.24 18.69 20.15
C ASN A 4 -23.38 20.19 19.92
N ASP A 5 -24.44 20.59 19.24
CA ASP A 5 -24.76 22.00 19.00
C ASP A 5 -26.24 22.26 19.29
N ALA A 6 -26.54 23.44 19.82
CA ALA A 6 -27.87 23.85 20.21
C ALA A 6 -28.37 24.90 19.21
N SER A 7 -29.28 24.50 18.32
CA SER A 7 -29.83 25.40 17.31
C SER A 7 -31.14 26.06 17.79
N PRO A 8 -31.28 27.39 17.68
CA PRO A 8 -32.51 28.09 18.00
C PRO A 8 -33.58 27.76 16.94
N LEU A 9 -34.72 27.27 17.38
CA LEU A 9 -35.84 26.91 16.52
C LEU A 9 -36.81 28.11 16.40
N PHE A 10 -36.89 28.71 15.21
CA PHE A 10 -37.64 29.97 14.99
C PHE A 10 -39.16 29.85 15.17
N PHE A 11 -39.73 28.65 14.99
CA PHE A 11 -41.18 28.40 15.10
C PHE A 11 -41.60 27.59 16.35
N SER A 12 -40.67 27.18 17.20
CA SER A 12 -40.98 26.30 18.34
C SER A 12 -41.50 27.03 19.58
N ALA A 13 -41.46 28.37 19.58
CA ALA A 13 -42.05 29.20 20.63
C ALA A 13 -43.57 28.99 20.78
N LEU A 14 -44.27 28.62 19.70
CA LEU A 14 -45.69 28.24 19.70
C LEU A 14 -45.96 26.91 20.44
N LEU A 15 -44.92 26.10 20.68
CA LEU A 15 -44.97 24.80 21.38
C LEU A 15 -44.13 24.81 22.67
N ALA A 16 -43.76 25.98 23.18
CA ALA A 16 -42.93 26.16 24.39
C ALA A 16 -41.58 25.43 24.37
N ARG A 17 -40.96 25.24 23.19
CA ARG A 17 -39.58 24.75 23.08
C ARG A 17 -38.68 25.86 22.55
N SER A 18 -37.50 26.08 23.14
CA SER A 18 -36.59 27.19 22.80
C SER A 18 -35.30 26.75 22.10
N SER A 19 -35.00 25.45 22.10
CA SER A 19 -33.84 24.88 21.42
C SER A 19 -34.09 23.41 21.07
N ALA A 20 -33.37 22.92 20.07
CA ALA A 20 -33.14 21.50 19.88
C ALA A 20 -31.64 21.22 19.99
N ASN A 21 -31.31 20.16 20.73
CA ASN A 21 -29.96 19.60 20.69
C ASN A 21 -29.83 18.78 19.42
N ILE A 22 -28.89 19.15 18.57
CA ILE A 22 -28.50 18.36 17.41
C ILE A 22 -27.25 17.59 17.82
N ASN A 23 -27.42 16.29 18.05
CA ASN A 23 -26.30 15.40 18.32
C ASN A 23 -25.84 14.81 17.01
N ALA A 24 -24.61 15.11 16.61
CA ALA A 24 -23.94 14.44 15.51
C ALA A 24 -22.89 13.46 16.07
N SER A 25 -22.94 12.19 15.68
CA SER A 25 -21.90 11.21 16.00
C SER A 25 -21.29 10.62 14.74
N THR A 26 -19.99 10.33 14.79
CA THR A 26 -19.31 9.60 13.70
C THR A 26 -18.48 8.50 14.30
N THR A 27 -18.72 7.28 13.83
CA THR A 27 -17.96 6.09 14.19
C THR A 27 -17.08 5.70 13.02
N VAL A 28 -15.80 5.48 13.32
CA VAL A 28 -14.81 5.01 12.35
C VAL A 28 -14.35 3.62 12.69
N LYS A 29 -14.10 2.80 11.68
CA LYS A 29 -13.41 1.53 11.79
C LYS A 29 -11.97 1.73 11.33
N VAL A 30 -11.01 1.20 12.07
CA VAL A 30 -9.58 1.22 11.74
C VAL A 30 -9.15 -0.19 11.39
N GLY A 31 -8.30 -0.34 10.39
CA GLY A 31 -7.73 -1.64 10.01
C GLY A 31 -6.77 -1.51 8.84
N SER A 32 -6.50 -2.60 8.14
CA SER A 32 -5.53 -2.61 7.03
C SER A 32 -6.01 -1.76 5.86
N ALA A 33 -5.05 -1.19 5.12
CA ALA A 33 -5.35 -0.50 3.88
C ALA A 33 -5.82 -1.50 2.81
N GLY A 34 -7.07 -1.36 2.36
CA GLY A 34 -7.64 -2.16 1.27
C GLY A 34 -7.39 -1.59 -0.12
N SER A 35 -7.01 -0.32 -0.20
CA SER A 35 -6.79 0.42 -1.43
C SER A 35 -5.79 1.54 -1.16
N LEU A 36 -4.83 1.79 -2.06
CA LEU A 36 -3.90 2.90 -1.97
C LEU A 36 -3.60 3.54 -3.32
N VAL A 37 -3.38 4.85 -3.29
CA VAL A 37 -2.76 5.63 -4.37
C VAL A 37 -1.31 5.92 -4.03
N GLY A 38 -0.50 6.27 -5.03
CA GLY A 38 0.92 6.58 -4.85
C GLY A 38 1.79 5.33 -4.68
N VAL A 39 1.30 4.17 -5.10
CA VAL A 39 2.01 2.90 -5.00
C VAL A 39 3.21 2.91 -5.96
N TRP A 40 4.37 2.52 -5.46
CA TRP A 40 5.59 2.40 -6.25
C TRP A 40 5.48 1.19 -7.19
N PRO A 41 6.01 1.24 -8.43
CA PRO A 41 5.81 0.21 -9.45
C PRO A 41 6.68 -1.04 -9.22
N VAL A 42 6.86 -1.40 -7.96
CA VAL A 42 7.67 -2.50 -7.48
C VAL A 42 6.88 -3.24 -6.43
N ALA A 43 6.71 -4.55 -6.60
CA ALA A 43 6.00 -5.42 -5.68
C ALA A 43 6.96 -6.37 -4.96
N LEU A 44 6.69 -6.67 -3.69
CA LEU A 44 7.48 -7.59 -2.86
C LEU A 44 6.62 -8.78 -2.41
N CYS A 45 7.19 -9.98 -2.42
CA CYS A 45 6.49 -11.14 -1.89
C CYS A 45 6.20 -10.97 -0.39
N GLU A 46 4.95 -11.19 0.02
CA GLU A 46 4.52 -11.04 1.42
C GLU A 46 5.19 -12.05 2.36
N SER A 47 5.57 -13.21 1.83
CA SER A 47 6.26 -14.28 2.55
C SER A 47 7.78 -14.08 2.59
N HIS A 48 8.30 -12.92 2.17
CA HIS A 48 9.73 -12.63 2.24
C HIS A 48 10.19 -12.58 3.71
N PRO A 49 11.34 -13.22 4.07
CA PRO A 49 11.81 -13.26 5.46
C PRO A 49 11.93 -11.89 6.13
N SER A 50 12.30 -10.84 5.38
CA SER A 50 12.37 -9.48 5.92
C SER A 50 11.02 -8.94 6.38
N ILE A 51 9.94 -9.21 5.62
CA ILE A 51 8.58 -8.81 5.98
C ILE A 51 8.10 -9.62 7.17
N LEU A 52 8.33 -10.94 7.14
CA LEU A 52 7.92 -11.83 8.24
C LEU A 52 8.63 -11.46 9.55
N ASN A 53 9.95 -11.21 9.51
CA ASN A 53 10.70 -10.80 10.69
C ASN A 53 10.22 -9.46 11.26
N TRP A 54 9.96 -8.47 10.39
CA TRP A 54 9.43 -7.19 10.82
C TRP A 54 8.01 -7.32 11.39
N LYS A 55 7.12 -8.09 10.74
CA LYS A 55 5.77 -8.39 11.23
C LYS A 55 5.79 -9.11 12.58
N ASN A 56 6.64 -10.14 12.72
CA ASN A 56 6.78 -10.92 13.96
C ASN A 56 7.34 -10.09 15.13
N SER A 57 8.04 -8.98 14.84
CA SER A 57 8.45 -8.01 15.86
C SER A 57 7.34 -7.07 16.33
N GLY A 58 6.11 -7.23 15.82
CA GLY A 58 5.02 -6.28 16.04
C GLY A 58 5.27 -4.95 15.35
N PHE A 59 5.95 -4.95 14.20
CA PHE A 59 6.31 -3.76 13.42
C PHE A 59 7.25 -2.76 14.13
N SER A 60 8.04 -3.23 15.10
CA SER A 60 8.91 -2.38 15.92
C SER A 60 10.35 -2.27 15.42
N LEU A 61 10.82 -3.23 14.60
CA LEU A 61 12.19 -3.21 14.11
C LEU A 61 12.43 -2.06 13.13
N THR A 62 13.53 -1.35 13.35
CA THR A 62 14.06 -0.29 12.46
C THR A 62 15.24 -0.77 11.61
N THR A 63 15.38 -2.09 11.48
CA THR A 63 16.47 -2.75 10.77
C THR A 63 16.41 -2.47 9.26
N ASN A 64 17.57 -2.24 8.66
CA ASN A 64 17.71 -2.17 7.21
C ASN A 64 17.80 -3.60 6.64
N TYR A 65 16.89 -3.95 5.74
CA TYR A 65 16.85 -5.23 5.07
C TYR A 65 17.35 -5.10 3.63
N THR A 66 18.31 -5.93 3.25
CA THR A 66 18.76 -6.03 1.86
C THR A 66 18.04 -7.19 1.18
N ILE A 67 17.26 -6.85 0.15
CA ILE A 67 16.42 -7.80 -0.59
C ILE A 67 16.98 -7.91 -2.01
N THR A 68 17.46 -9.10 -2.35
CA THR A 68 18.09 -9.38 -3.65
C THR A 68 17.03 -9.59 -4.74
N LEU A 69 17.39 -9.28 -5.99
CA LEU A 69 16.46 -9.37 -7.12
C LEU A 69 16.29 -10.78 -7.67
N GLN A 70 17.18 -11.73 -7.37
CA GLN A 70 17.18 -13.05 -8.02
C GLN A 70 16.58 -14.16 -7.16
N THR A 71 16.65 -14.07 -5.83
CA THR A 71 16.22 -15.16 -4.93
C THR A 71 14.91 -14.82 -4.26
N GLY A 72 13.81 -14.89 -5.03
CA GLY A 72 12.43 -14.92 -4.52
C GLY A 72 12.22 -16.06 -3.54
N PRO A 73 11.44 -15.92 -2.44
CA PRO A 73 10.94 -17.10 -1.75
C PRO A 73 10.06 -17.87 -2.74
N LYS A 74 10.32 -19.17 -2.88
CA LYS A 74 9.51 -20.10 -3.69
C LYS A 74 8.02 -20.12 -3.28
N ASN A 75 7.71 -19.50 -2.13
CA ASN A 75 6.45 -19.63 -1.43
C ASN A 75 5.37 -18.64 -1.93
N CYS A 76 5.74 -17.58 -2.65
CA CYS A 76 4.76 -16.69 -3.31
C CYS A 76 4.40 -17.14 -4.74
N GLY A 77 4.65 -18.40 -5.10
CA GLY A 77 4.24 -19.00 -6.37
C GLY A 77 4.99 -18.52 -7.62
N GLY A 78 4.80 -19.26 -8.72
CA GLY A 78 5.36 -18.99 -10.05
C GLY A 78 6.88 -19.21 -10.16
N ASN A 79 7.36 -19.62 -11.34
CA ASN A 79 8.79 -19.61 -11.67
C ASN A 79 9.22 -18.18 -12.08
N VAL A 80 8.84 -17.19 -11.28
CA VAL A 80 9.14 -15.79 -11.53
C VAL A 80 10.40 -15.47 -10.76
N GLY A 81 11.52 -15.35 -11.48
CA GLY A 81 12.82 -15.12 -10.86
C GLY A 81 12.86 -13.77 -10.15
N GLY A 82 12.69 -13.77 -8.83
CA GLY A 82 13.01 -12.62 -7.99
C GLY A 82 12.08 -12.38 -6.81
N ASN A 83 12.59 -11.72 -5.77
CA ASN A 83 11.78 -11.21 -4.66
C ASN A 83 10.87 -10.05 -5.08
N TRP A 84 11.19 -9.45 -6.22
CA TRP A 84 10.64 -8.20 -6.69
C TRP A 84 10.04 -8.37 -8.08
N GLY A 85 8.83 -7.86 -8.27
CA GLY A 85 8.21 -7.69 -9.58
C GLY A 85 8.11 -6.21 -9.94
N VAL A 86 8.48 -5.84 -11.16
CA VAL A 86 8.07 -4.53 -11.70
C VAL A 86 6.63 -4.68 -12.16
N LEU A 87 5.76 -3.85 -11.59
CA LEU A 87 4.33 -3.87 -11.91
C LEU A 87 4.04 -2.98 -13.11
N ASP A 88 3.23 -3.50 -14.01
CA ASP A 88 2.57 -2.75 -15.07
C ASP A 88 1.12 -2.53 -14.67
N PHE A 89 0.82 -1.32 -14.18
CA PHE A 89 -0.50 -0.99 -13.64
C PHE A 89 -1.59 -0.79 -14.71
N ASN A 90 -1.22 -0.49 -15.96
CA ASN A 90 -2.19 -0.16 -17.01
C ASN A 90 -2.21 -1.17 -18.17
N GLY A 91 -1.34 -2.18 -18.15
CA GLY A 91 -1.26 -3.22 -19.18
C GLY A 91 -0.82 -2.70 -20.55
N GLY A 92 -0.21 -1.50 -20.57
CA GLY A 92 0.22 -0.83 -21.78
C GLY A 92 1.57 -1.33 -22.30
N ALA A 93 2.02 -0.77 -23.42
CA ALA A 93 3.38 -0.95 -23.91
C ALA A 93 4.34 -0.13 -23.03
N ASN A 94 4.56 -0.56 -21.78
CA ASN A 94 5.42 0.02 -20.73
C ASN A 94 6.52 0.93 -21.28
N SER A 95 6.18 2.20 -21.54
CA SER A 95 7.20 3.13 -21.99
C SER A 95 8.06 3.44 -20.78
N THR A 96 9.39 3.37 -20.93
CA THR A 96 10.32 3.67 -19.83
C THR A 96 9.98 4.99 -19.13
N ARG A 97 9.41 5.95 -19.87
CA ARG A 97 8.95 7.25 -19.37
C ARG A 97 7.80 7.16 -18.35
N GLU A 98 6.83 6.27 -18.57
CA GLU A 98 5.70 6.10 -17.66
C GLU A 98 6.14 5.41 -16.37
N THR A 99 6.91 4.33 -16.46
CA THR A 99 7.47 3.68 -15.28
C THR A 99 8.37 4.63 -14.48
N ILE A 100 9.17 5.49 -15.13
CA ILE A 100 9.93 6.54 -14.44
C ILE A 100 9.00 7.49 -13.68
N ALA A 101 7.89 7.91 -14.29
CA ALA A 101 6.93 8.80 -13.64
C ALA A 101 6.31 8.16 -12.39
N TRP A 102 5.96 6.87 -12.46
CA TRP A 102 5.49 6.11 -11.29
C TRP A 102 6.57 5.88 -10.25
N VAL A 103 7.83 5.69 -10.64
CA VAL A 103 8.95 5.60 -9.69
C VAL A 103 9.11 6.90 -8.90
N GLN A 104 8.96 8.05 -9.57
CA GLN A 104 9.18 9.37 -8.97
C GLN A 104 7.98 9.87 -8.15
N ASN A 105 6.75 9.60 -8.60
CA ASN A 105 5.54 10.19 -8.03
C ASN A 105 4.59 9.17 -7.39
N GLY A 106 4.85 7.87 -7.59
CA GLY A 106 3.88 6.81 -7.32
C GLY A 106 2.84 6.68 -8.43
N TYR A 107 2.09 5.58 -8.42
CA TYR A 107 0.97 5.36 -9.31
C TYR A 107 -0.20 6.28 -8.96
N ASN A 108 -0.81 6.91 -9.95
CA ASN A 108 -1.80 7.97 -9.73
C ASN A 108 -3.18 7.42 -9.33
N ASP A 109 -3.51 6.23 -9.81
CA ASP A 109 -4.80 5.60 -9.52
C ASP A 109 -4.70 4.67 -8.31
N ALA A 110 -5.88 4.26 -7.82
CA ALA A 110 -5.96 3.32 -6.73
C ALA A 110 -5.52 1.93 -7.21
N LEU A 111 -4.72 1.27 -6.37
CA LEU A 111 -4.49 -0.16 -6.45
C LEU A 111 -5.21 -0.82 -5.27
N ASP A 112 -6.02 -1.83 -5.56
CA ASP A 112 -6.87 -2.49 -4.57
C ASP A 112 -6.28 -3.85 -4.16
N VAL A 113 -6.51 -4.23 -2.90
CA VAL A 113 -6.23 -5.60 -2.44
C VAL A 113 -7.17 -6.57 -3.15
N GLY A 114 -6.60 -7.63 -3.70
CA GLY A 114 -7.29 -8.61 -4.53
C GLY A 114 -7.04 -8.43 -6.03
N ASP A 115 -6.55 -7.26 -6.43
CA ASP A 115 -6.20 -7.00 -7.83
C ASP A 115 -5.10 -7.94 -8.30
N THR A 116 -5.21 -8.36 -9.57
CA THR A 116 -4.16 -9.10 -10.27
C THR A 116 -3.53 -8.18 -11.29
N VAL A 117 -2.31 -7.74 -11.00
CA VAL A 117 -1.60 -6.76 -11.82
C VAL A 117 -0.63 -7.47 -12.75
N LEU A 118 -0.58 -7.04 -14.01
CA LEU A 118 0.38 -7.58 -14.97
C LEU A 118 1.80 -7.23 -14.53
N GLY A 119 2.69 -8.19 -14.65
CA GLY A 119 4.12 -8.00 -14.53
C GLY A 119 4.70 -7.75 -15.91
N SER A 120 5.54 -6.72 -16.00
CA SER A 120 6.39 -6.50 -17.17
C SER A 120 7.82 -6.55 -16.68
N PRO A 121 8.45 -7.74 -16.63
CA PRO A 121 9.79 -7.92 -16.10
C PRO A 121 10.81 -7.42 -17.14
N GLY A 122 10.84 -6.11 -17.35
CA GLY A 122 12.11 -5.41 -17.39
C GLY A 122 12.65 -5.46 -15.97
N GLY A 123 13.79 -6.13 -15.76
CA GLY A 123 14.40 -6.14 -14.43
C GLY A 123 14.62 -4.72 -13.90
N LEU A 124 14.65 -4.54 -12.58
CA LEU A 124 14.98 -3.22 -11.99
C LEU A 124 16.35 -2.78 -12.53
N THR A 125 16.36 -1.77 -13.37
CA THR A 125 17.56 -1.17 -13.96
C THR A 125 17.73 0.25 -13.44
N SER A 126 18.94 0.78 -13.55
CA SER A 126 19.19 2.21 -13.29
C SER A 126 18.37 3.13 -14.20
N SER A 127 17.98 2.67 -15.39
CA SER A 127 17.25 3.47 -16.38
C SER A 127 15.83 3.87 -15.95
N ILE A 128 15.22 3.20 -14.96
CA ILE A 128 13.92 3.58 -14.41
C ILE A 128 14.03 4.56 -13.22
N GLY A 129 15.26 4.96 -12.84
CA GLY A 129 15.47 6.06 -11.90
C GLY A 129 15.26 5.72 -10.42
N ILE A 130 15.28 4.43 -10.03
CA ILE A 130 15.11 4.01 -8.62
C ILE A 130 16.11 4.67 -7.67
N GLU A 131 17.34 4.91 -8.13
CA GLU A 131 18.38 5.58 -7.33
C GLU A 131 17.95 6.99 -6.87
N THR A 132 17.04 7.66 -7.60
CA THR A 132 16.49 8.98 -7.23
C THR A 132 15.52 8.92 -6.03
N MET A 133 15.14 7.71 -5.62
CA MET A 133 14.26 7.47 -4.47
C MET A 133 15.04 7.10 -3.20
N ILE A 134 16.37 7.00 -3.26
CA ILE A 134 17.19 6.75 -2.07
C ILE A 134 16.98 7.88 -1.05
N GLY A 135 16.73 7.51 0.20
CA GLY A 135 16.39 8.39 1.31
C GLY A 135 14.90 8.76 1.38
N LYS A 136 14.08 8.41 0.38
CA LYS A 136 12.65 8.74 0.35
C LYS A 136 11.80 7.58 0.85
N THR A 137 10.61 7.93 1.34
CA THR A 137 9.55 6.96 1.61
C THR A 137 8.90 6.52 0.30
N VAL A 138 8.64 5.22 0.18
CA VAL A 138 7.89 4.58 -0.91
C VAL A 138 6.81 3.67 -0.33
N LEU A 139 5.71 3.53 -1.07
CA LEU A 139 4.65 2.56 -0.78
C LEU A 139 4.81 1.37 -1.71
N ILE A 140 4.96 0.17 -1.16
CA ILE A 140 5.26 -1.04 -1.92
C ILE A 140 4.05 -1.97 -1.81
N ALA A 141 3.56 -2.44 -2.95
CA ALA A 141 2.53 -3.47 -2.99
C ALA A 141 3.13 -4.82 -2.59
N LEU A 142 2.37 -5.60 -1.85
CA LEU A 142 2.72 -6.97 -1.47
C LEU A 142 1.88 -7.96 -2.26
N PHE A 143 2.50 -9.05 -2.68
CA PHE A 143 1.81 -10.14 -3.38
C PHE A 143 2.03 -11.48 -2.69
N ASP A 144 1.02 -12.36 -2.78
CA ASP A 144 1.08 -13.73 -2.28
C ASP A 144 1.23 -14.78 -3.38
N GLN A 145 0.86 -14.41 -4.61
CA GLN A 145 0.91 -15.29 -5.75
C GLN A 145 1.38 -14.56 -7.00
N ALA A 146 2.47 -15.07 -7.58
CA ALA A 146 2.85 -14.75 -8.95
C ALA A 146 2.28 -15.85 -9.88
N LEU A 147 1.31 -15.46 -10.69
CA LEU A 147 0.69 -16.27 -11.73
C LEU A 147 1.58 -16.24 -12.97
N ALA A 148 1.73 -17.35 -13.68
CA ALA A 148 2.62 -17.49 -14.84
C ALA A 148 4.11 -17.20 -14.56
N SER A 149 4.94 -17.03 -15.59
CA SER A 149 6.40 -16.91 -15.47
C SER A 149 6.97 -16.04 -16.58
N GLY A 150 8.13 -15.42 -16.34
CA GLY A 150 8.75 -14.51 -17.29
C GLY A 150 7.86 -13.30 -17.58
N SER A 151 7.84 -12.84 -18.84
CA SER A 151 7.19 -11.60 -19.24
C SER A 151 5.66 -11.54 -19.14
N ASN A 152 5.03 -12.64 -18.75
CA ASN A 152 3.58 -12.74 -18.59
C ASN A 152 3.19 -12.98 -17.13
N ALA A 153 4.12 -12.78 -16.18
CA ALA A 153 3.84 -13.01 -14.77
C ALA A 153 2.78 -12.00 -14.29
N ASN A 154 1.79 -12.43 -13.50
CA ASN A 154 0.82 -11.53 -12.88
C ASN A 154 0.89 -11.65 -11.36
N TYR A 155 0.74 -10.55 -10.64
CA TYR A 155 0.89 -10.52 -9.20
C TYR A 155 -0.46 -10.21 -8.54
N ARG A 156 -0.93 -11.11 -7.68
CA ARG A 156 -2.12 -10.86 -6.85
C ARG A 156 -1.74 -10.03 -5.64
N ILE A 157 -2.30 -8.83 -5.52
CA ILE A 157 -2.00 -7.90 -4.42
C ILE A 157 -2.75 -8.30 -3.16
N THR A 158 -2.05 -8.39 -2.03
CA THR A 158 -2.62 -8.80 -0.74
C THR A 158 -2.56 -7.72 0.34
N GLY A 159 -1.76 -6.68 0.10
CA GLY A 159 -1.61 -5.57 1.02
C GLY A 159 -0.49 -4.63 0.60
N PHE A 160 -0.12 -3.74 1.52
CA PHE A 160 0.83 -2.67 1.26
C PHE A 160 1.76 -2.48 2.44
N VAL A 161 3.01 -2.13 2.16
CA VAL A 161 4.00 -1.76 3.17
C VAL A 161 4.63 -0.42 2.84
N ARG A 162 4.88 0.39 3.88
CA ARG A 162 5.62 1.64 3.76
C ARG A 162 7.08 1.36 4.06
N SER A 163 7.97 1.85 3.22
CA SER A 163 9.40 1.67 3.37
C SER A 163 10.15 2.95 3.09
N VAL A 164 11.29 3.15 3.75
CA VAL A 164 12.32 4.07 3.28
C VAL A 164 13.31 3.29 2.44
N LEU A 165 13.58 3.76 1.22
CA LEU A 165 14.63 3.19 0.38
C LEU A 165 15.99 3.69 0.88
N ILE A 166 16.80 2.81 1.47
CA ILE A 166 18.11 3.16 2.05
C ILE A 166 19.22 3.08 1.01
N GLY A 167 19.09 2.14 0.06
CA GLY A 167 20.09 1.96 -0.98
C GLY A 167 19.57 1.07 -2.11
N ALA A 168 20.20 1.19 -3.26
CA ALA A 168 19.92 0.34 -4.41
C ALA A 168 21.23 -0.06 -5.08
N ARG A 169 21.33 -1.33 -5.46
CA ARG A 169 22.38 -1.87 -6.30
C ARG A 169 21.72 -2.49 -7.52
N LEU A 170 21.74 -1.80 -8.65
CA LEU A 170 21.03 -2.21 -9.87
C LEU A 170 21.97 -2.68 -10.99
N THR A 171 23.28 -2.54 -10.78
CA THR A 171 24.32 -2.96 -11.73
C THR A 171 25.07 -4.20 -11.23
N GLY A 172 25.68 -4.92 -12.18
CA GLY A 172 26.36 -6.20 -11.92
C GLY A 172 25.49 -7.43 -12.18
N ALA A 173 25.99 -8.60 -11.75
CA ALA A 173 25.30 -9.88 -11.89
C ALA A 173 23.93 -9.82 -11.20
N ALA A 174 22.92 -10.49 -11.77
CA ALA A 174 21.55 -10.47 -11.26
C ALA A 174 21.46 -10.81 -9.75
N ALA A 175 22.27 -11.78 -9.30
CA ALA A 175 22.34 -12.20 -7.89
C ALA A 175 22.85 -11.11 -6.95
N SER A 176 23.65 -10.18 -7.48
CA SER A 176 24.24 -9.07 -6.73
C SER A 176 23.36 -7.82 -6.73
N ARG A 177 22.29 -7.79 -7.53
CA ARG A 177 21.37 -6.67 -7.55
C ARG A 177 20.43 -6.75 -6.35
N SER A 178 20.22 -5.63 -5.67
CA SER A 178 19.43 -5.58 -4.44
C SER A 178 18.85 -4.19 -4.17
N LEU A 179 17.80 -4.17 -3.37
CA LEU A 179 17.30 -2.97 -2.72
C LEU A 179 17.49 -3.12 -1.22
N THR A 180 17.99 -2.08 -0.57
CA THR A 180 18.05 -1.98 0.89
C THR A 180 16.92 -1.09 1.34
N VAL A 181 16.00 -1.64 2.13
CA VAL A 181 14.80 -0.96 2.61
C VAL A 181 14.72 -1.01 4.12
N ARG A 182 14.07 -0.01 4.72
CA ARG A 182 13.65 -0.03 6.11
C ARG A 182 12.14 0.11 6.16
N PHE A 183 11.45 -0.87 6.72
CA PHE A 183 10.00 -0.84 6.84
C PHE A 183 9.56 0.14 7.94
N GLU A 184 8.44 0.82 7.73
CA GLU A 184 7.85 1.79 8.65
C GLU A 184 6.35 1.55 8.77
N THR A 185 5.80 1.84 9.95
CA THR A 185 4.35 1.88 10.13
C THR A 185 3.80 3.22 9.66
N ALA A 186 2.55 3.24 9.21
CA ALA A 186 1.86 4.46 8.86
C ALA A 186 0.35 4.31 9.00
N MET A 187 -0.31 5.42 9.32
CA MET A 187 -1.73 5.59 9.10
C MET A 187 -1.91 6.41 7.82
N VAL A 188 -2.78 5.96 6.93
CA VAL A 188 -3.07 6.67 5.69
C VAL A 188 -4.17 7.68 5.98
N ASP A 189 -3.86 8.96 5.74
CA ASP A 189 -4.71 10.10 6.10
C ASP A 189 -5.97 10.25 5.24
N ARG A 190 -6.20 9.36 4.28
CA ARG A 190 -7.41 9.37 3.47
C ARG A 190 -8.38 8.31 3.97
N PRO A 191 -9.65 8.70 4.28
CA PRO A 191 -10.68 7.72 4.57
C PRO A 191 -10.84 6.82 3.35
N SER A 192 -10.61 5.53 3.55
CA SER A 192 -10.93 4.54 2.53
C SER A 192 -12.45 4.33 2.49
N ALA A 193 -13.00 4.02 1.32
CA ALA A 193 -14.39 3.59 1.20
C ALA A 193 -14.67 2.32 2.02
N SER A 194 -13.63 1.54 2.31
CA SER A 194 -13.69 0.36 3.17
C SER A 194 -12.39 0.18 3.95
N VAL A 195 -12.48 -0.32 5.17
CA VAL A 195 -11.30 -0.88 5.83
C VAL A 195 -10.99 -2.20 5.14
N GLY A 196 -9.74 -2.41 4.71
CA GLY A 196 -9.37 -3.51 3.84
C GLY A 196 -9.59 -4.90 4.46
N SER A 197 -9.81 -5.89 3.59
CA SER A 197 -9.77 -7.32 3.92
C SER A 197 -8.35 -7.92 3.84
N GLY A 198 -7.37 -7.12 3.38
CA GLY A 198 -5.99 -7.53 3.22
C GLY A 198 -5.23 -7.73 4.53
N SER A 199 -4.10 -8.42 4.43
CA SER A 199 -3.19 -8.62 5.55
C SER A 199 -2.61 -7.29 6.03
N ASN A 200 -2.49 -7.12 7.35
CA ASN A 200 -1.83 -5.94 7.92
C ASN A 200 -0.30 -6.08 7.82
N PHE A 201 0.33 -5.13 7.14
CA PHE A 201 1.78 -4.99 7.01
C PHE A 201 2.25 -3.60 7.47
N GLY A 202 1.71 -3.14 8.61
CA GLY A 202 2.10 -1.89 9.27
C GLY A 202 1.48 -0.63 8.68
N ILE A 203 0.71 -0.73 7.59
CA ILE A 203 -0.14 0.35 7.09
C ILE A 203 -1.57 0.15 7.57
N THR A 204 -2.11 1.15 8.26
CA THR A 204 -3.52 1.22 8.64
C THR A 204 -4.24 2.34 7.90
N THR A 205 -5.54 2.15 7.67
CA THR A 205 -6.46 3.18 7.20
C THR A 205 -7.67 3.21 8.13
N TRP A 206 -8.53 4.19 7.92
CA TRP A 206 -9.81 4.30 8.61
C TRP A 206 -10.92 4.53 7.60
N ALA A 207 -12.12 4.05 7.92
CA ALA A 207 -13.32 4.31 7.15
C ALA A 207 -14.44 4.70 8.11
N ILE A 208 -15.31 5.61 7.68
CA ILE A 208 -16.51 5.96 8.45
C ILE A 208 -17.53 4.84 8.24
N CYS A 209 -18.00 4.22 9.33
CA CYS A 209 -18.95 3.11 9.29
C CYS A 209 -20.33 3.45 9.89
N ALA A 210 -20.45 4.55 10.63
CA ALA A 210 -21.76 5.05 11.06
C ALA A 210 -21.76 6.58 11.25
N TYR A 211 -22.91 7.18 10.94
CA TYR A 211 -23.26 8.57 11.26
C TYR A 211 -24.48 8.57 12.18
N ASP A 212 -24.43 9.31 13.29
CA ASP A 212 -25.53 9.48 14.24
C ASP A 212 -26.07 8.15 14.77
N ASN A 213 -25.15 7.20 15.00
CA ASN A 213 -25.44 5.81 15.37
C ASN A 213 -26.31 5.05 14.35
N LYS A 214 -26.40 5.54 13.10
CA LYS A 214 -27.00 4.87 11.95
C LYS A 214 -25.90 4.42 11.00
N GLY A 215 -25.78 3.10 10.86
CA GLY A 215 -24.72 2.43 10.10
C GLY A 215 -24.30 1.14 10.79
N ALA A 216 -23.48 0.34 10.12
CA ALA A 216 -22.95 -0.91 10.65
C ALA A 216 -21.42 -0.93 10.49
N CYS A 217 -20.74 -1.30 11.56
CA CYS A 217 -19.31 -1.61 11.61
C CYS A 217 -19.14 -3.12 11.85
#